data_AF-A0A949K1H3-F1
#
_entry.id   AF-A0A949K1H3-F1
#
_cell.length_a   1.000
_cell.length_b   1.000
_cell.length_c   1.000
_cell.angle_alpha   90.00
_cell.angle_beta   90.00
_cell.angle_gamma   90.00
#
_symmetry.space_group_name_H-M   'P 1'
#
loop_
_entity.id
_entity.type
_entity.pdbx_description
1 polymer ?
#
loop_
_entity_poly.entity_id
_entity_poly.type
_entity_poly.pdbx_seq_one_letter_code
_entity_poly.pdbx_strand_id
1 'polypeptide(L)'
;MRNKEYSKWLQAYVTHAVIANYIKRCQRVEDNLHIDLDDEFVKDNGKSLLTKLTYTTDDQAHNRPLKCDIYFNAGSDLRAGMGSLKTAVSKYFEFCQGGGAPAAIKNCGKKDVKQGITTSPTKIDSYQEFLTHFGIDRTSFFEWGIASTIFPPIDKVAYEWEDLKKRIFNNQTVYIRGYGRDAHGTQLYKDLYAKLLNNANIEKDPANNAVPHKLIQRITGLKRNKDIYNYQVSHIWGHTKNVFMFESPWNICYTPKIMDPFTGHETQGIWPAEYQKLFIAKANELYRPFVDEYNQLLKALDVENQLREYLLSLKSIIPEKELVQFSKDAASELSLIT
;
A
#
# COMPACT_ATOMS: atom_id res chain seq x y z
N MET A 1 21.58 23.41 -10.13
CA MET A 1 20.81 22.84 -8.98
C MET A 1 21.49 23.04 -7.62
N ARG A 2 20.70 23.09 -6.54
CA ARG A 2 21.12 23.24 -5.12
C ARG A 2 21.45 21.91 -4.45
N ASN A 3 22.62 21.36 -4.80
CA ASN A 3 23.07 20.03 -4.36
C ASN A 3 23.09 19.83 -2.84
N LYS A 4 23.54 20.83 -2.06
CA LYS A 4 23.71 20.67 -0.60
C LYS A 4 22.36 20.67 0.11
N GLU A 5 21.48 21.61 -0.24
CA GLU A 5 20.15 21.76 0.32
C GLU A 5 19.25 20.60 -0.06
N TYR A 6 19.32 20.17 -1.33
CA TYR A 6 18.57 19.01 -1.80
C TYR A 6 19.04 17.70 -1.15
N SER A 7 20.36 17.51 -0.99
CA SER A 7 20.91 16.37 -0.25
C SER A 7 20.38 16.29 1.17
N LYS A 8 20.40 17.42 1.90
CA LYS A 8 19.87 17.52 3.26
C LYS A 8 18.37 17.24 3.32
N TRP A 9 17.60 17.73 2.34
CA TRP A 9 16.17 17.45 2.25
C TRP A 9 15.87 15.96 2.00
N LEU A 10 16.66 15.30 1.13
CA LEU A 10 16.48 13.88 0.82
C LEU A 10 16.80 12.93 1.98
N GLN A 11 17.65 13.33 2.94
CA GLN A 11 18.00 12.51 4.11
C GLN A 11 16.78 12.13 4.96
N ALA A 12 15.70 12.93 4.92
CA ALA A 12 14.46 12.62 5.62
C ALA A 12 13.63 11.50 4.96
N TYR A 13 13.97 11.09 3.73
CA TYR A 13 13.14 10.21 2.91
C TYR A 13 13.86 8.96 2.38
N VAL A 14 15.19 9.01 2.22
CA VAL A 14 15.96 7.91 1.59
C VAL A 14 17.36 7.74 2.21
N THR A 15 17.96 6.56 2.03
CA THR A 15 19.31 6.25 2.55
C THR A 15 20.42 7.00 1.81
N HIS A 16 21.57 7.19 2.45
CA HIS A 16 22.69 7.99 1.91
C HIS A 16 23.18 7.52 0.52
N ALA A 17 23.21 6.22 0.27
CA ALA A 17 23.59 5.66 -1.04
C ALA A 17 22.59 6.03 -2.16
N VAL A 18 21.31 6.14 -1.82
CA VAL A 18 20.25 6.53 -2.76
C VAL A 18 20.33 8.03 -3.07
N ILE A 19 20.66 8.87 -2.08
CA ILE A 19 20.84 10.32 -2.26
C ILE A 19 21.89 10.63 -3.33
N ALA A 20 23.07 10.01 -3.25
CA ALA A 20 24.13 10.20 -4.22
C ALA A 20 23.71 9.83 -5.66
N ASN A 21 22.86 8.81 -5.81
CA ASN A 21 22.32 8.40 -7.11
C ASN A 21 21.31 9.40 -7.68
N TYR A 22 20.47 10.02 -6.84
CA TYR A 22 19.56 11.07 -7.27
C TYR A 22 20.33 12.31 -7.74
N ILE A 23 21.33 12.75 -6.96
CA ILE A 23 22.16 13.93 -7.30
C ILE A 23 22.91 13.72 -8.61
N LYS A 24 23.62 12.59 -8.78
CA LYS A 24 24.38 12.30 -10.01
C LYS A 24 23.49 12.27 -11.26
N ARG A 25 22.25 11.80 -11.14
CA ARG A 25 21.30 11.77 -12.26
C ARG A 25 20.79 13.16 -12.62
N CYS A 26 20.53 14.02 -11.63
CA CYS A 26 20.20 15.42 -11.86
C CYS A 26 21.37 16.17 -12.53
N GLN A 27 22.59 16.02 -12.00
CA GLN A 27 23.81 16.61 -12.59
C GLN A 27 24.03 16.15 -14.04
N ARG A 28 23.85 14.85 -14.31
CA ARG A 28 23.95 14.33 -15.68
C ARG A 28 22.98 15.03 -16.64
N VAL A 29 21.77 15.37 -16.19
CA VAL A 29 20.80 16.09 -17.01
C VAL A 29 21.24 17.55 -17.23
N GLU A 30 21.73 18.24 -16.20
CA GLU A 30 22.30 19.59 -16.32
C GLU A 30 23.48 19.62 -17.31
N ASP A 31 24.41 18.68 -17.16
CA ASP A 31 25.64 18.60 -17.97
C ASP A 31 25.37 18.25 -19.44
N ASN A 32 24.47 17.29 -19.72
CA ASN A 32 24.20 16.86 -21.10
C ASN A 32 23.36 17.88 -21.86
N LEU A 33 22.44 18.57 -21.18
CA LEU A 33 21.53 19.51 -21.82
C LEU A 33 21.97 20.97 -21.71
N HIS A 34 23.07 21.23 -20.97
CA HIS A 34 23.59 22.56 -20.68
C HIS A 34 22.54 23.49 -20.07
N ILE A 35 21.87 23.01 -19.02
CA ILE A 35 20.77 23.72 -18.32
C ILE A 35 21.03 23.76 -16.82
N ASP A 36 20.37 24.69 -16.12
CA ASP A 36 20.24 24.66 -14.66
C ASP A 36 18.81 24.24 -14.27
N LEU A 37 18.68 23.28 -13.35
CA LEU A 37 17.39 22.77 -12.91
C LEU A 37 16.57 23.78 -12.12
N ASP A 38 17.19 24.69 -11.37
CA ASP A 38 16.43 25.75 -10.69
C ASP A 38 15.81 26.70 -11.72
N ASP A 39 16.53 27.04 -12.79
CA ASP A 39 15.99 27.87 -13.88
C ASP A 39 14.86 27.16 -14.65
N GLU A 40 15.04 25.88 -14.97
CA GLU A 40 13.98 25.08 -15.61
C GLU A 40 12.76 24.91 -14.69
N PHE A 41 12.96 24.85 -13.37
CA PHE A 41 11.86 24.87 -12.41
C PHE A 41 11.15 26.23 -12.39
N VAL A 42 11.88 27.35 -12.33
CA VAL A 42 11.28 28.69 -12.33
C VAL A 42 10.47 28.96 -13.60
N LYS A 43 10.94 28.44 -14.73
CA LYS A 43 10.32 28.64 -16.04
C LYS A 43 8.90 28.08 -16.13
N ASP A 44 8.68 26.82 -15.75
CA ASP A 44 7.37 26.17 -15.89
C ASP A 44 7.09 25.07 -14.84
N ASN A 45 7.70 25.17 -13.67
CA ASN A 45 7.82 24.10 -12.68
C ASN A 45 8.49 22.84 -13.23
N GLY A 46 9.36 23.00 -14.24
CA GLY A 46 10.16 21.95 -14.83
C GLY A 46 9.41 20.99 -15.76
N LYS A 47 8.18 21.35 -16.15
CA LYS A 47 7.31 20.53 -17.00
C LYS A 47 7.93 20.31 -18.38
N SER A 48 8.54 21.32 -18.99
CA SER A 48 9.17 21.21 -20.30
C SER A 48 10.35 20.24 -20.27
N LEU A 49 11.16 20.31 -19.21
CA LEU A 49 12.29 19.41 -19.04
C LEU A 49 11.83 17.98 -18.78
N LEU A 50 10.86 17.75 -17.89
CA LEU A 50 10.32 16.41 -17.63
C LEU A 50 9.69 15.78 -18.88
N THR A 51 9.13 16.59 -19.77
CA THR A 51 8.60 16.13 -21.06
C THR A 51 9.72 15.69 -21.99
N LYS A 52 10.80 16.48 -22.10
CA LYS A 52 12.01 16.10 -22.86
C LYS A 52 12.64 14.80 -22.33
N LEU A 53 12.64 14.62 -21.01
CA LEU A 53 13.13 13.40 -20.34
C LEU A 53 12.19 12.19 -20.47
N THR A 54 11.02 12.33 -21.11
CA THR A 54 10.06 11.22 -21.24
C THR A 54 10.34 10.39 -22.48
N TYR A 55 10.74 9.14 -22.25
CA TYR A 55 10.85 8.10 -23.26
C TYR A 55 9.92 6.92 -22.88
N THR A 56 8.92 6.65 -23.73
CA THR A 56 7.82 5.73 -23.44
C THR A 56 8.09 4.32 -23.97
N THR A 57 7.25 3.36 -23.57
CA THR A 57 7.27 2.00 -24.15
C THR A 57 6.96 2.01 -25.64
N ASP A 58 6.09 2.93 -26.10
CA ASP A 58 5.83 3.13 -27.54
C ASP A 58 7.08 3.63 -28.27
N ASP A 59 7.77 4.63 -27.69
CA ASP A 59 9.00 5.18 -28.24
C ASP A 59 10.07 4.07 -28.37
N GLN A 60 10.19 3.20 -27.35
CA GLN A 60 11.11 2.06 -27.36
C GLN A 60 10.71 0.97 -28.37
N ALA A 61 9.42 0.61 -28.44
CA ALA A 61 8.92 -0.42 -29.36
C ALA A 61 9.11 -0.01 -30.84
N HIS A 62 9.05 1.29 -31.12
CA HIS A 62 9.23 1.85 -32.46
C HIS A 62 10.63 2.45 -32.70
N ASN A 63 11.59 2.23 -31.80
CA ASN A 63 12.96 2.76 -31.89
C ASN A 63 13.04 4.27 -32.21
N ARG A 64 12.15 5.08 -31.62
CA ARG A 64 12.12 6.53 -31.84
C ARG A 64 13.36 7.19 -31.22
N PRO A 65 13.89 8.29 -31.79
CA PRO A 65 15.00 9.00 -31.17
C PRO A 65 14.59 9.65 -29.84
N LEU A 66 15.57 9.90 -28.96
CA LEU A 66 15.36 10.69 -27.75
C LEU A 66 14.94 12.12 -28.10
N LYS A 67 14.12 12.73 -27.25
CA LYS A 67 13.61 14.11 -27.42
C LYS A 67 14.59 15.17 -26.92
N CYS A 68 15.76 14.74 -26.47
CA CYS A 68 16.82 15.59 -25.95
C CYS A 68 18.17 14.89 -26.09
N ASP A 69 19.23 15.70 -26.13
CA ASP A 69 20.59 15.26 -26.40
C ASP A 69 21.26 14.67 -25.14
N ILE A 70 20.73 13.54 -24.66
CA ILE A 70 21.34 12.77 -23.57
C ILE A 70 21.94 11.49 -24.14
N TYR A 71 23.23 11.32 -23.93
CA TYR A 71 23.96 10.17 -24.46
C TYR A 71 23.81 8.95 -23.55
N PHE A 72 23.57 7.78 -24.16
CA PHE A 72 23.59 6.47 -23.52
C PHE A 72 24.54 5.55 -24.27
N ASN A 73 25.17 4.60 -23.57
CA ASN A 73 26.03 3.61 -24.19
C ASN A 73 25.22 2.68 -25.11
N ALA A 74 25.85 2.17 -26.17
CA ALA A 74 25.22 1.20 -27.06
C ALA A 74 24.71 -0.02 -26.27
N GLY A 75 23.47 -0.46 -26.57
CA GLY A 75 22.81 -1.55 -25.86
C GLY A 75 22.13 -1.16 -24.53
N SER A 76 22.17 0.12 -24.13
CA SER A 76 21.46 0.58 -22.93
C SER A 76 19.94 0.57 -23.14
N ASP A 77 19.18 0.20 -22.10
CA ASP A 77 17.73 0.39 -22.08
C ASP A 77 17.42 1.90 -21.94
N LEU A 78 17.15 2.54 -23.07
CA LEU A 78 16.85 3.98 -23.14
C LEU A 78 15.63 4.35 -22.30
N ARG A 79 14.62 3.47 -22.19
CA ARG A 79 13.40 3.73 -21.42
C ARG A 79 13.68 3.70 -19.93
N ALA A 80 14.39 2.67 -19.45
CA ALA A 80 14.81 2.59 -18.06
C ALA A 80 15.77 3.73 -17.70
N GLY A 81 16.71 4.03 -18.59
CA GLY A 81 17.67 5.12 -18.46
C GLY A 81 17.00 6.48 -18.31
N MET A 82 16.16 6.86 -19.28
CA MET A 82 15.41 8.12 -19.26
C MET A 82 14.41 8.20 -18.11
N GLY A 83 13.72 7.10 -17.79
CA GLY A 83 12.84 7.01 -16.63
C GLY A 83 13.56 7.30 -15.31
N SER A 84 14.81 6.81 -15.17
CA SER A 84 15.63 7.08 -13.98
C SER A 84 16.05 8.55 -13.85
N LEU A 85 16.40 9.20 -14.98
CA LEU A 85 16.76 10.63 -15.01
C LEU A 85 15.53 11.50 -14.70
N LYS A 86 14.40 11.20 -15.34
CA LYS A 86 13.12 11.88 -15.10
C LYS A 86 12.70 11.78 -13.64
N THR A 87 12.81 10.60 -13.03
CA THR A 87 12.48 10.39 -11.61
C THR A 87 13.34 11.25 -10.71
N ALA A 88 14.65 11.33 -10.98
CA ALA A 88 15.56 12.13 -10.18
C ALA A 88 15.24 13.64 -10.27
N VAL A 89 15.00 14.13 -11.48
CA VAL A 89 14.64 15.54 -11.75
C VAL A 89 13.26 15.89 -11.19
N SER A 90 12.25 15.01 -11.31
CA SER A 90 10.94 15.20 -10.67
C SER A 90 11.06 15.37 -9.16
N LYS A 91 11.89 14.55 -8.51
CA LYS A 91 12.09 14.63 -7.06
C LYS A 91 12.82 15.91 -6.65
N TYR A 92 13.70 16.44 -7.49
CA TYR A 92 14.31 17.74 -7.28
C TYR A 92 13.27 18.88 -7.37
N PHE A 93 12.33 18.80 -8.30
CA PHE A 93 11.26 19.79 -8.42
C PHE A 93 10.25 19.74 -7.27
N GLU A 94 9.98 18.58 -6.68
CA GLU A 94 9.24 18.48 -5.41
C GLU A 94 9.95 19.25 -4.28
N PHE A 95 11.28 19.14 -4.19
CA PHE A 95 12.06 19.93 -3.25
C PHE A 95 11.95 21.44 -3.51
N CYS A 96 11.95 21.87 -4.78
CA CYS A 96 11.76 23.27 -5.14
C CYS A 96 10.35 23.80 -4.74
N GLN A 97 9.32 22.97 -4.84
CA GLN A 97 7.95 23.30 -4.42
C GLN A 97 7.79 23.42 -2.90
N GLY A 98 8.54 22.61 -2.13
CA GLY A 98 8.44 22.50 -0.67
C GLY A 98 9.17 23.57 0.15
N GLY A 99 9.58 24.69 -0.45
CA GLY A 99 10.18 25.82 0.28
C GLY A 99 11.71 25.92 0.20
N GLY A 100 12.34 25.22 -0.74
CA GLY A 100 13.65 25.62 -1.23
C GLY A 100 13.48 26.38 -2.53
N ALA A 101 13.29 27.69 -2.53
CA ALA A 101 13.51 28.54 -3.71
C ALA A 101 14.24 29.81 -3.25
N PRO A 102 15.25 30.34 -3.99
CA PRO A 102 15.92 31.56 -3.60
C PRO A 102 14.95 32.75 -3.66
N ALA A 103 15.00 33.60 -2.64
CA ALA A 103 14.33 34.89 -2.67
C ALA A 103 15.15 35.89 -3.53
N ALA A 104 14.60 36.35 -4.66
CA ALA A 104 14.79 37.70 -5.22
C ALA A 104 13.84 37.97 -6.42
N ILE A 105 13.54 39.24 -6.65
CA ILE A 105 12.31 39.82 -7.24
C ILE A 105 12.59 40.59 -8.56
N LYS A 106 11.50 40.87 -9.34
CA LYS A 106 11.21 41.92 -10.37
C LYS A 106 11.21 41.40 -11.82
N ASN A 107 10.29 41.74 -12.72
CA ASN A 107 9.37 42.88 -12.82
C ASN A 107 8.25 42.64 -13.88
N CYS A 108 7.09 43.26 -13.64
CA CYS A 108 6.20 44.00 -14.56
C CYS A 108 5.84 43.46 -15.97
N GLY A 109 4.53 43.41 -16.28
CA GLY A 109 4.04 43.60 -17.65
C GLY A 109 2.73 42.90 -18.02
N LYS A 110 1.69 43.70 -18.32
CA LYS A 110 0.36 43.34 -18.82
C LYS A 110 0.39 42.48 -20.09
N LYS A 111 -0.58 41.54 -20.26
CA LYS A 111 -1.55 41.51 -21.38
C LYS A 111 -2.49 40.31 -21.34
N ASP A 112 -3.62 40.54 -22.00
CA ASP A 112 -4.90 39.84 -22.03
C ASP A 112 -4.94 38.43 -22.64
N VAL A 113 -5.88 37.63 -22.11
CA VAL A 113 -6.80 36.67 -22.74
C VAL A 113 -6.30 35.84 -23.94
N LYS A 114 -6.19 34.52 -23.78
CA LYS A 114 -7.05 33.51 -24.46
C LYS A 114 -6.67 32.07 -24.09
N GLN A 115 -7.70 31.27 -23.86
CA GLN A 115 -7.69 29.82 -23.68
C GLN A 115 -6.87 29.11 -24.76
N GLY A 116 -6.10 28.10 -24.35
CA GLY A 116 -5.37 27.19 -25.24
C GLY A 116 -4.88 25.98 -24.45
N ILE A 117 -5.75 24.98 -24.32
CA ILE A 117 -5.52 23.70 -23.66
C ILE A 117 -4.74 22.79 -24.63
N THR A 118 -3.60 22.23 -24.22
CA THR A 118 -3.03 21.04 -24.86
C THR A 118 -2.44 20.08 -23.84
N THR A 119 -3.05 18.91 -23.82
CA THR A 119 -3.06 17.83 -22.84
C THR A 119 -1.90 16.86 -23.01
N SER A 120 -1.22 16.51 -21.91
CA SER A 120 -0.50 15.24 -21.79
C SER A 120 -1.51 14.08 -21.74
N PRO A 121 -1.17 12.84 -22.15
CA PRO A 121 -2.07 11.72 -21.94
C PRO A 121 -2.12 11.44 -20.44
N THR A 122 -3.14 12.00 -19.81
CA THR A 122 -3.55 11.75 -18.44
C THR A 122 -3.60 10.25 -18.25
N LYS A 123 -2.91 9.71 -17.23
CA LYS A 123 -3.21 8.34 -16.81
C LYS A 123 -4.68 8.33 -16.41
N ILE A 124 -5.46 7.53 -17.11
CA ILE A 124 -6.89 7.39 -16.86
C ILE A 124 -7.06 6.51 -15.63
N ASP A 125 -7.61 7.10 -14.58
CA ASP A 125 -8.10 6.38 -13.41
C ASP A 125 -9.63 6.32 -13.54
N SER A 126 -10.17 5.12 -13.77
CA SER A 126 -11.59 4.96 -14.06
C SER A 126 -12.49 5.31 -12.88
N TYR A 127 -12.00 5.20 -11.64
CA TYR A 127 -12.74 5.66 -10.47
C TYR A 127 -12.77 7.18 -10.39
N GLN A 128 -11.63 7.82 -10.62
CA GLN A 128 -11.56 9.28 -10.69
C GLN A 128 -12.44 9.83 -11.82
N GLU A 129 -12.40 9.23 -13.02
CA GLU A 129 -13.25 9.62 -14.15
C GLU A 129 -14.73 9.43 -13.84
N PHE A 130 -15.12 8.29 -13.26
CA PHE A 130 -16.51 8.02 -12.88
C PHE A 130 -17.02 9.06 -11.88
N LEU A 131 -16.27 9.31 -10.80
CA LEU A 131 -16.67 10.26 -9.76
C LEU A 131 -16.70 11.69 -10.30
N THR A 132 -15.74 12.06 -11.16
CA THR A 132 -15.74 13.37 -11.85
C THR A 132 -16.94 13.52 -12.80
N HIS A 133 -17.28 12.49 -13.57
CA HIS A 133 -18.38 12.51 -14.53
C HIS A 133 -19.73 12.80 -13.84
N PHE A 134 -19.95 12.21 -12.67
CA PHE A 134 -21.17 12.41 -11.88
C PHE A 134 -21.09 13.56 -10.88
N GLY A 135 -20.00 14.34 -10.88
CA GLY A 135 -19.82 15.46 -9.95
C GLY A 135 -19.76 15.05 -8.48
N ILE A 136 -19.31 13.82 -8.20
CA ILE A 136 -19.17 13.30 -6.83
C ILE A 136 -17.86 13.81 -6.26
N ASP A 137 -17.96 14.66 -5.24
CA ASP A 137 -16.79 15.15 -4.50
C ASP A 137 -16.06 14.00 -3.78
N ARG A 138 -14.73 13.97 -3.93
CA ARG A 138 -13.87 12.91 -3.38
C ARG A 138 -13.96 12.85 -1.85
N THR A 139 -13.92 14.00 -1.19
CA THR A 139 -13.93 14.07 0.28
C THR A 139 -15.25 13.54 0.81
N SER A 140 -16.36 13.99 0.23
CA SER A 140 -17.72 13.54 0.57
C SER A 140 -17.89 12.03 0.33
N PHE A 141 -17.33 11.50 -0.76
CA PHE A 141 -17.35 10.06 -1.05
C PHE A 141 -16.59 9.25 -0.01
N PHE A 142 -15.41 9.71 0.41
CA PHE A 142 -14.62 9.06 1.45
C PHE A 142 -15.30 9.12 2.81
N GLU A 143 -15.80 10.30 3.22
CA GLU A 143 -16.54 10.48 4.47
C GLU A 143 -17.76 9.56 4.52
N TRP A 144 -18.54 9.50 3.43
CA TRP A 144 -19.67 8.60 3.33
C TRP A 144 -19.26 7.13 3.43
N GLY A 145 -18.17 6.74 2.76
CA GLY A 145 -17.67 5.36 2.81
C GLY A 145 -17.28 4.91 4.21
N ILE A 146 -16.59 5.78 4.96
CA ILE A 146 -16.24 5.53 6.36
C ILE A 146 -17.49 5.50 7.24
N ALA A 147 -18.37 6.50 7.13
CA ALA A 147 -19.59 6.59 7.94
C ALA A 147 -20.58 5.44 7.68
N SER A 148 -20.58 4.90 6.45
CA SER A 148 -21.42 3.76 6.07
C SER A 148 -20.79 2.41 6.40
N THR A 149 -19.51 2.36 6.75
CA THR A 149 -18.88 1.12 7.22
C THR A 149 -19.42 0.77 8.60
N ILE A 150 -19.92 -0.45 8.76
CA ILE A 150 -20.48 -0.92 10.03
C ILE A 150 -19.38 -1.65 10.80
N PHE A 151 -18.80 -0.94 11.75
CA PHE A 151 -17.85 -1.47 12.71
C PHE A 151 -18.58 -2.16 13.87
N PRO A 152 -18.14 -3.35 14.31
CA PRO A 152 -18.69 -3.99 15.49
C PRO A 152 -18.68 -3.13 16.77
N PRO A 153 -19.69 -3.26 17.66
CA PRO A 153 -19.69 -2.55 18.95
C PRO A 153 -18.52 -2.98 19.84
N ILE A 154 -17.86 -2.00 20.48
CA ILE A 154 -16.62 -2.22 21.24
C ILE A 154 -16.77 -3.19 22.42
N ASP A 155 -17.93 -3.21 23.08
CA ASP A 155 -18.23 -4.12 24.19
C ASP A 155 -18.30 -5.58 23.72
N LYS A 156 -18.88 -5.82 22.54
CA LYS A 156 -18.93 -7.15 21.91
C LYS A 156 -17.57 -7.58 21.40
N VAL A 157 -16.82 -6.65 20.80
CA VAL A 157 -15.44 -6.88 20.35
C VAL A 157 -14.57 -7.34 21.51
N ALA A 158 -14.63 -6.67 22.67
CA ALA A 158 -13.84 -7.04 23.83
C ALA A 158 -14.14 -8.47 24.30
N TYR A 159 -15.42 -8.82 24.45
CA TYR A 159 -15.83 -10.16 24.87
C TYR A 159 -15.36 -11.26 23.90
N GLU A 160 -15.57 -11.05 22.60
CA GLU A 160 -15.25 -12.04 21.56
C GLU A 160 -13.74 -12.16 21.33
N TRP A 161 -12.98 -11.10 21.58
CA TRP A 161 -11.52 -11.14 21.53
C TRP A 161 -10.94 -11.98 22.68
N GLU A 162 -11.47 -11.83 23.90
CA GLU A 162 -11.11 -12.71 25.03
C GLU A 162 -11.47 -14.17 24.76
N ASP A 163 -12.65 -14.42 24.19
CA ASP A 163 -13.06 -15.77 23.79
C ASP A 163 -12.09 -16.38 22.76
N LEU A 164 -11.76 -15.64 21.70
CA LEU A 164 -10.83 -16.09 20.67
C LEU A 164 -9.47 -16.45 21.27
N LYS A 165 -8.88 -15.57 22.09
CA LYS A 165 -7.60 -15.86 22.78
C LYS A 165 -7.70 -17.14 23.61
N LYS A 166 -8.78 -17.31 24.40
CA LYS A 166 -9.01 -18.52 25.20
C LYS A 166 -9.09 -19.77 24.33
N ARG A 167 -9.79 -19.73 23.20
CA ARG A 167 -9.88 -20.88 22.28
C ARG A 167 -8.51 -21.24 21.71
N ILE A 168 -7.75 -20.24 21.29
CA ILE A 168 -6.40 -20.41 20.76
C ILE A 168 -5.48 -21.08 21.79
N PHE A 169 -5.41 -20.55 23.01
CA PHE A 169 -4.46 -21.04 24.02
C PHE A 169 -4.87 -22.34 24.71
N ASN A 170 -6.15 -22.74 24.62
CA ASN A 170 -6.65 -23.98 25.22
C ASN A 170 -6.86 -25.11 24.20
N ASN A 171 -6.15 -25.07 23.06
CA ASN A 171 -6.22 -26.09 22.02
C ASN A 171 -7.66 -26.37 21.53
N GLN A 172 -8.52 -25.35 21.52
CA GLN A 172 -9.87 -25.46 20.95
C GLN A 172 -9.85 -25.13 19.46
N THR A 173 -10.92 -25.53 18.76
CA THR A 173 -11.04 -25.27 17.34
C THR A 173 -11.11 -23.79 17.02
N VAL A 174 -10.21 -23.36 16.14
CA VAL A 174 -10.14 -22.01 15.58
C VAL A 174 -9.81 -22.14 14.09
N TYR A 175 -10.18 -21.15 13.31
CA TYR A 175 -10.14 -21.21 11.85
C TYR A 175 -9.16 -20.19 11.27
N ILE A 176 -8.63 -20.51 10.10
CA ILE A 176 -7.88 -19.59 9.25
C ILE A 176 -8.38 -19.68 7.80
N ARG A 177 -8.10 -18.67 6.99
CA ARG A 177 -8.31 -18.75 5.54
C ARG A 177 -7.35 -19.76 4.91
N GLY A 178 -7.81 -20.47 3.88
CA GLY A 178 -6.94 -21.40 3.14
C GLY A 178 -5.73 -20.69 2.51
N TYR A 179 -4.59 -21.37 2.52
CA TYR A 179 -3.33 -20.89 1.96
C TYR A 179 -2.92 -21.66 0.70
N GLY A 180 -2.46 -20.93 -0.32
CA GLY A 180 -2.08 -21.48 -1.62
C GLY A 180 -3.28 -21.84 -2.51
N ARG A 181 -2.98 -22.28 -3.74
CA ARG A 181 -4.00 -22.77 -4.67
C ARG A 181 -4.73 -23.97 -4.05
N ASP A 182 -6.05 -23.94 -4.10
CA ASP A 182 -6.94 -24.97 -3.53
C ASP A 182 -6.68 -25.28 -2.05
N ALA A 183 -6.07 -24.35 -1.32
CA ALA A 183 -5.72 -24.47 0.10
C ALA A 183 -4.64 -25.54 0.43
N HIS A 184 -3.87 -26.01 -0.56
CA HIS A 184 -2.87 -27.07 -0.35
C HIS A 184 -1.79 -26.71 0.68
N GLY A 185 -1.38 -25.44 0.74
CA GLY A 185 -0.36 -24.97 1.67
C GLY A 185 -0.86 -24.78 3.11
N THR A 186 -2.16 -24.91 3.38
CA THR A 186 -2.75 -24.60 4.69
C THR A 186 -2.13 -25.42 5.82
N GLN A 187 -1.65 -26.64 5.53
CA GLN A 187 -0.99 -27.48 6.52
C GLN A 187 0.26 -26.83 7.13
N LEU A 188 1.00 -26.02 6.36
CA LEU A 188 2.17 -25.29 6.87
C LEU A 188 1.81 -24.31 8.00
N TYR A 189 0.65 -23.66 7.89
CA TYR A 189 0.15 -22.80 8.97
C TYR A 189 -0.38 -23.63 10.15
N LYS A 190 -1.10 -24.73 9.89
CA LYS A 190 -1.59 -25.62 10.95
C LYS A 190 -0.43 -26.15 11.81
N ASP A 191 0.62 -26.64 11.17
CA ASP A 191 1.81 -27.17 11.83
C ASP A 191 2.60 -26.07 12.57
N LEU A 192 2.72 -24.88 11.97
CA LEU A 192 3.32 -23.72 12.63
C LEU A 192 2.58 -23.38 13.93
N TYR A 193 1.26 -23.32 13.92
CA TYR A 193 0.47 -23.00 15.12
C TYR A 193 0.44 -24.13 16.14
N ALA A 194 0.49 -25.40 15.70
CA ALA A 194 0.67 -26.53 16.59
C ALA A 194 2.00 -26.41 17.36
N LYS A 195 3.08 -25.96 16.69
CA LYS A 195 4.36 -25.68 17.35
C LYS A 195 4.30 -24.43 18.23
N LEU A 196 3.82 -23.31 17.68
CA LEU A 196 3.86 -21.98 18.29
C LEU A 196 2.97 -21.86 19.54
N LEU A 197 1.78 -22.47 19.48
CA LEU A 197 0.69 -22.23 20.42
C LEU A 197 0.25 -23.51 21.14
N ASN A 198 0.87 -24.65 20.83
CA ASN A 198 0.40 -25.97 21.28
C ASN A 198 -1.09 -26.20 20.93
N ASN A 199 -1.53 -25.67 19.78
CA ASN A 199 -2.88 -25.82 19.29
C ASN A 199 -2.89 -26.62 17.98
N ALA A 200 -3.33 -27.88 18.06
CA ALA A 200 -3.43 -28.79 16.93
C ALA A 200 -4.82 -28.74 16.23
N ASN A 201 -5.75 -27.95 16.76
CA ASN A 201 -7.13 -27.83 16.28
C ASN A 201 -7.36 -26.58 15.42
N ILE A 202 -6.32 -26.13 14.71
CA ILE A 202 -6.46 -25.08 13.69
C ILE A 202 -7.06 -25.68 12.43
N GLU A 203 -8.15 -25.12 11.93
CA GLU A 203 -8.83 -25.62 10.73
C GLU A 203 -8.94 -24.59 9.62
N LYS A 204 -9.03 -25.08 8.38
CA LYS A 204 -9.36 -24.22 7.25
C LYS A 204 -10.84 -23.82 7.35
N ASP A 205 -11.13 -22.53 7.19
CA ASP A 205 -12.51 -22.07 7.09
C ASP A 205 -13.22 -22.71 5.86
N PRO A 206 -14.43 -23.27 6.04
CA PRO A 206 -15.13 -23.97 4.97
C PRO A 206 -15.37 -23.15 3.69
N ALA A 207 -15.56 -21.84 3.82
CA ALA A 207 -15.86 -20.94 2.70
C ALA A 207 -14.82 -19.82 2.54
N ASN A 208 -13.65 -19.95 3.18
CA ASN A 208 -12.64 -18.89 3.33
C ASN A 208 -13.14 -17.58 4.00
N ASN A 209 -14.37 -17.57 4.55
CA ASN A 209 -14.98 -16.44 5.23
C ASN A 209 -16.26 -16.80 6.03
N ALA A 210 -16.61 -18.09 6.20
CA ALA A 210 -17.85 -18.51 6.84
C ALA A 210 -17.90 -18.12 8.32
N VAL A 211 -16.80 -18.31 9.04
CA VAL A 211 -16.70 -17.99 10.47
C VAL A 211 -16.73 -16.48 10.72
N PRO A 212 -15.92 -15.65 10.01
CA PRO A 212 -16.04 -14.19 10.09
C PRO A 212 -17.47 -13.68 9.84
N HIS A 213 -18.16 -14.23 8.84
CA HIS A 213 -19.56 -13.90 8.56
C HIS A 213 -20.51 -14.19 9.73
N LYS A 214 -20.38 -15.37 10.35
CA LYS A 214 -21.21 -15.76 11.50
C LYS A 214 -20.92 -14.87 12.71
N LEU A 215 -19.65 -14.58 12.96
CA LEU A 215 -19.21 -13.73 14.06
C LEU A 215 -19.78 -12.31 13.91
N ILE A 216 -19.53 -11.65 12.77
CA ILE A 216 -19.98 -10.26 12.58
C ILE A 216 -21.50 -10.15 12.59
N GLN A 217 -22.23 -11.12 12.04
CA GLN A 217 -23.69 -11.17 12.12
C GLN A 217 -24.16 -11.26 13.58
N ARG A 218 -23.51 -12.09 14.41
CA ARG A 218 -23.85 -12.25 15.83
C ARG A 218 -23.62 -10.95 16.62
N ILE A 219 -22.47 -10.31 16.44
CA ILE A 219 -22.07 -9.16 17.27
C ILE A 219 -22.70 -7.84 16.83
N THR A 220 -23.09 -7.70 15.56
CA THR A 220 -23.81 -6.53 15.06
C THR A 220 -25.33 -6.71 15.07
N GLY A 221 -25.82 -7.96 15.10
CA GLY A 221 -27.24 -8.29 14.94
C GLY A 221 -27.76 -8.15 13.50
N LEU A 222 -26.89 -7.83 12.53
CA LEU A 222 -27.27 -7.58 11.15
C LEU A 222 -26.93 -8.76 10.24
N LYS A 223 -27.91 -9.22 9.46
CA LYS A 223 -27.71 -10.28 8.47
C LYS A 223 -27.66 -9.71 7.05
N ARG A 224 -26.60 -10.05 6.31
CA ARG A 224 -26.47 -9.73 4.88
C ARG A 224 -27.60 -10.35 4.05
N ASN A 225 -28.05 -9.62 3.04
CA ASN A 225 -29.17 -9.97 2.15
C ASN A 225 -30.51 -10.15 2.87
N LYS A 226 -30.64 -9.58 4.07
CA LYS A 226 -31.88 -9.54 4.85
C LYS A 226 -32.05 -8.17 5.51
N ASP A 227 -31.10 -7.79 6.35
CA ASP A 227 -31.13 -6.52 7.09
C ASP A 227 -30.24 -5.47 6.41
N ILE A 228 -29.13 -5.92 5.83
CA ILE A 228 -28.20 -5.08 5.04
C ILE A 228 -27.97 -5.65 3.64
N TYR A 229 -28.04 -4.79 2.63
CA TYR A 229 -27.88 -5.15 1.22
C TYR A 229 -26.67 -4.44 0.62
N ASN A 230 -25.97 -5.10 -0.30
CA ASN A 230 -24.78 -4.56 -0.95
C ASN A 230 -23.62 -4.21 0.02
N TYR A 231 -23.56 -4.92 1.14
CA TYR A 231 -22.39 -4.96 2.01
C TYR A 231 -21.59 -6.23 1.79
N GLN A 232 -20.34 -6.21 2.20
CA GLN A 232 -19.45 -7.37 2.29
C GLN A 232 -18.75 -7.44 3.65
N VAL A 233 -18.24 -8.61 4.01
CA VAL A 233 -17.39 -8.75 5.19
C VAL A 233 -15.95 -8.54 4.76
N SER A 234 -15.30 -7.54 5.35
CA SER A 234 -13.91 -7.19 5.05
C SER A 234 -13.04 -7.38 6.28
N HIS A 235 -11.82 -7.87 6.06
CA HIS A 235 -10.76 -7.84 7.06
C HIS A 235 -10.02 -6.50 6.97
N ILE A 236 -10.00 -5.73 8.06
CA ILE A 236 -9.51 -4.35 8.06
C ILE A 236 -8.01 -4.29 7.72
N TRP A 237 -7.21 -5.14 8.38
CA TRP A 237 -5.76 -5.23 8.15
C TRP A 237 -5.37 -6.42 7.28
N GLY A 238 -6.31 -7.28 6.89
CA GLY A 238 -6.01 -8.55 6.24
C GLY A 238 -5.53 -9.60 7.24
N HIS A 239 -4.32 -10.14 7.03
CA HIS A 239 -3.72 -11.20 7.85
C HIS A 239 -4.60 -12.45 8.02
N THR A 240 -5.28 -12.88 6.96
CA THR A 240 -6.33 -13.90 7.04
C THR A 240 -5.83 -15.33 7.33
N LYS A 241 -4.52 -15.59 7.28
CA LYS A 241 -3.92 -16.88 7.69
C LYS A 241 -3.36 -16.81 9.11
N ASN A 242 -3.40 -15.64 9.73
CA ASN A 242 -3.04 -15.45 11.12
C ASN A 242 -4.21 -15.85 12.03
N VAL A 243 -3.95 -16.82 12.92
CA VAL A 243 -4.97 -17.39 13.83
C VAL A 243 -5.57 -16.35 14.78
N PHE A 244 -4.78 -15.34 15.17
CA PHE A 244 -5.27 -14.25 16.00
C PHE A 244 -6.08 -13.24 15.19
N MET A 245 -5.90 -13.15 13.87
CA MET A 245 -6.47 -12.08 13.05
C MET A 245 -7.70 -12.50 12.25
N PHE A 246 -7.78 -13.76 11.82
CA PHE A 246 -8.84 -14.20 10.90
C PHE A 246 -10.24 -14.12 11.53
N GLU A 247 -10.36 -14.57 12.77
CA GLU A 247 -11.60 -14.50 13.56
C GLU A 247 -11.66 -13.25 14.46
N SER A 248 -10.69 -12.34 14.39
CA SER A 248 -10.65 -11.22 15.33
C SER A 248 -11.84 -10.28 15.10
N PRO A 249 -12.67 -10.02 16.14
CA PRO A 249 -13.85 -9.18 15.99
C PRO A 249 -13.51 -7.72 15.68
N TRP A 250 -12.34 -7.25 16.11
CA TRP A 250 -11.82 -5.93 15.80
C TRP A 250 -11.19 -5.84 14.41
N ASN A 251 -10.83 -6.97 13.77
CA ASN A 251 -10.28 -7.00 12.42
C ASN A 251 -11.36 -7.21 11.34
N ILE A 252 -12.65 -7.23 11.69
CA ILE A 252 -13.74 -7.45 10.72
C ILE A 252 -14.78 -6.34 10.77
N CYS A 253 -15.32 -6.00 9.61
CA CYS A 253 -16.41 -5.02 9.48
C CYS A 253 -17.32 -5.33 8.28
N TYR A 254 -18.48 -4.68 8.23
CA TYR A 254 -19.25 -4.62 6.99
C TYR A 254 -18.88 -3.37 6.20
N THR A 255 -18.28 -3.57 5.04
CA THR A 255 -17.93 -2.50 4.10
C THR A 255 -19.00 -2.44 3.00
N PRO A 256 -19.50 -1.25 2.62
CA PRO A 256 -20.32 -1.10 1.42
C PRO A 256 -19.55 -1.62 0.20
N LYS A 257 -20.17 -2.44 -0.65
CA LYS A 257 -19.50 -3.03 -1.83
C LYS A 257 -18.93 -2.01 -2.79
N ILE A 258 -19.51 -0.81 -2.86
CA ILE A 258 -18.97 0.29 -3.68
C ILE A 258 -17.61 0.79 -3.15
N MET A 259 -17.34 0.60 -1.86
CA MET A 259 -16.07 0.96 -1.21
C MET A 259 -15.07 -0.19 -1.17
N ASP A 260 -15.47 -1.43 -1.50
CA ASP A 260 -14.57 -2.60 -1.53
C ASP A 260 -13.27 -2.33 -2.31
N PRO A 261 -13.34 -1.76 -3.54
CA PRO A 261 -12.12 -1.48 -4.31
C PRO A 261 -11.16 -0.51 -3.61
N PHE A 262 -11.66 0.33 -2.71
CA PHE A 262 -10.87 1.30 -1.96
C PHE A 262 -10.31 0.74 -0.65
N THR A 263 -10.79 -0.42 -0.20
CA THR A 263 -10.29 -1.11 1.01
C THR A 263 -9.34 -2.27 0.72
N GLY A 264 -9.43 -2.87 -0.46
CA GLY A 264 -8.68 -4.06 -0.83
C GLY A 264 -7.35 -3.79 -1.54
N HIS A 265 -6.67 -4.88 -1.92
CA HIS A 265 -5.41 -4.86 -2.68
C HIS A 265 -5.61 -4.91 -4.21
N GLU A 266 -6.86 -4.93 -4.67
CA GLU A 266 -7.21 -5.10 -6.09
C GLU A 266 -7.10 -3.79 -6.88
N THR A 267 -7.22 -2.64 -6.22
CA THR A 267 -7.16 -1.34 -6.88
C THR A 267 -5.85 -0.65 -6.61
N GLN A 268 -5.31 0.00 -7.65
CA GLN A 268 -4.13 0.83 -7.58
C GLN A 268 -4.51 2.28 -7.87
N GLY A 269 -3.76 3.22 -7.29
CA GLY A 269 -4.00 4.64 -7.52
C GLY A 269 -3.89 5.45 -6.24
N ILE A 270 -3.96 6.77 -6.40
CA ILE A 270 -3.84 7.71 -5.28
C ILE A 270 -5.10 7.64 -4.42
N TRP A 271 -6.29 7.54 -5.02
CA TRP A 271 -7.56 7.60 -4.29
C TRP A 271 -7.79 6.38 -3.39
N PRO A 272 -7.60 5.12 -3.86
CA PRO A 272 -7.63 3.95 -2.96
C PRO A 272 -6.61 4.04 -1.83
N ALA A 273 -5.38 4.48 -2.11
CA ALA A 273 -4.34 4.60 -1.09
C ALA A 273 -4.67 5.66 -0.02
N GLU A 274 -5.28 6.78 -0.41
CA GLU A 274 -5.77 7.80 0.52
C GLU A 274 -6.95 7.30 1.35
N TYR A 275 -7.94 6.67 0.71
CA TYR A 275 -9.08 6.12 1.44
C TYR A 275 -8.65 5.04 2.43
N GLN A 276 -7.75 4.14 2.04
CA GLN A 276 -7.23 3.10 2.92
C GLN A 276 -6.57 3.70 4.17
N LYS A 277 -5.83 4.81 4.05
CA LYS A 277 -5.27 5.52 5.21
C LYS A 277 -6.36 6.03 6.15
N LEU A 278 -7.42 6.64 5.61
CA LEU A 278 -8.55 7.14 6.41
C LEU A 278 -9.32 5.98 7.08
N PHE A 279 -9.50 4.89 6.35
CA PHE A 279 -10.17 3.68 6.83
C PHE A 279 -9.41 3.02 7.99
N ILE A 280 -8.10 2.83 7.83
CA ILE A 280 -7.24 2.30 8.90
C ILE A 280 -7.17 3.28 10.08
N ALA A 281 -7.11 4.60 9.83
CA ALA A 281 -7.12 5.59 10.90
C ALA A 281 -8.42 5.51 11.73
N LYS A 282 -9.57 5.33 11.07
CA LYS A 282 -10.85 5.15 11.78
C LYS A 282 -10.88 3.86 12.59
N ALA A 283 -10.40 2.75 12.03
CA ALA A 283 -10.33 1.49 12.74
C ALA A 283 -9.39 1.57 13.95
N ASN A 284 -8.25 2.25 13.82
CA ASN A 284 -7.31 2.48 14.92
C ASN A 284 -7.93 3.36 16.02
N GLU A 285 -8.71 4.39 15.67
CA GLU A 285 -9.45 5.19 16.66
C GLU A 285 -10.35 4.31 17.54
N LEU A 286 -11.00 3.31 16.94
CA LEU A 286 -11.94 2.42 17.64
C LEU A 286 -11.25 1.27 18.39
N TYR A 287 -10.20 0.68 17.80
CA TYR A 287 -9.72 -0.64 18.19
C TYR A 287 -8.25 -0.70 18.61
N ARG A 288 -7.58 0.45 18.74
CA ARG A 288 -6.17 0.52 19.16
C ARG A 288 -5.84 -0.35 20.38
N PRO A 289 -6.64 -0.42 21.47
CA PRO A 289 -6.31 -1.30 22.59
C PRO A 289 -6.14 -2.78 22.22
N PHE A 290 -6.96 -3.29 21.29
CA PHE A 290 -6.89 -4.68 20.84
C PHE A 290 -5.71 -4.91 19.88
N VAL A 291 -5.41 -3.92 19.05
CA VAL A 291 -4.23 -3.94 18.16
C VAL A 291 -2.94 -3.93 18.98
N ASP A 292 -2.86 -3.07 20.00
CA ASP A 292 -1.72 -2.98 20.90
C ASP A 292 -1.53 -4.29 21.68
N GLU A 293 -2.61 -4.91 22.15
CA GLU A 293 -2.56 -6.22 22.81
C GLU A 293 -2.12 -7.33 21.84
N TYR A 294 -2.66 -7.39 20.63
CA TYR A 294 -2.20 -8.33 19.60
C TYR A 294 -0.69 -8.21 19.36
N ASN A 295 -0.20 -6.99 19.20
CA ASN A 295 1.22 -6.72 19.00
C ASN A 295 2.07 -7.15 20.21
N GLN A 296 1.55 -6.97 21.43
CA GLN A 296 2.21 -7.46 22.65
C GLN A 296 2.22 -8.99 22.72
N LEU A 297 1.12 -9.66 22.34
CA LEU A 297 1.03 -11.11 22.30
C LEU A 297 2.05 -11.72 21.34
N LEU A 298 2.19 -11.18 20.11
CA LEU A 298 3.19 -11.68 19.16
C LEU A 298 4.62 -11.56 19.70
N LYS A 299 4.92 -10.46 20.41
CA LYS A 299 6.23 -10.27 21.06
C LYS A 299 6.43 -11.24 22.21
N ALA A 300 5.42 -11.42 23.05
CA ALA A 300 5.49 -12.31 24.21
C ALA A 300 5.66 -13.79 23.80
N LEU A 301 5.06 -14.18 22.67
CA LEU A 301 5.18 -15.52 22.09
C LEU A 301 6.48 -15.73 21.29
N ASP A 302 7.29 -14.67 21.12
CA ASP A 302 8.52 -14.69 20.34
C ASP A 302 8.31 -15.25 18.92
N VAL A 303 7.23 -14.80 18.27
CA VAL A 303 6.74 -15.36 17.00
C VAL A 303 7.79 -15.30 15.90
N GLU A 304 8.62 -14.25 15.87
CA GLU A 304 9.69 -14.12 14.87
C GLU A 304 10.72 -15.25 14.98
N ASN A 305 11.19 -15.54 16.20
CA ASN A 305 12.16 -16.61 16.43
C ASN A 305 11.52 -17.98 16.19
N GLN A 306 10.30 -18.20 16.67
CA GLN A 306 9.59 -19.46 16.48
C GLN A 306 9.29 -19.76 15.00
N LEU A 307 8.92 -18.73 14.22
CA LEU A 307 8.77 -18.84 12.78
C LEU A 307 10.11 -19.21 12.13
N ARG A 308 11.21 -18.54 12.50
CA ARG A 308 12.54 -18.87 11.98
C ARG A 308 12.91 -20.33 12.24
N GLU A 309 12.69 -20.83 13.45
CA GLU A 309 12.96 -22.24 13.77
C GLU A 309 12.07 -23.20 12.98
N TYR A 310 10.79 -22.88 12.83
CA TYR A 310 9.87 -23.69 12.03
C TYR A 310 10.33 -23.74 10.57
N LEU A 311 10.72 -22.61 9.98
CA LEU A 311 11.27 -22.56 8.62
C LEU A 311 12.57 -23.38 8.49
N LEU A 312 13.43 -23.39 9.51
CA LEU A 312 14.62 -24.24 9.53
C LEU A 312 14.26 -25.72 9.51
N SER A 313 13.22 -26.13 10.24
CA SER A 313 12.74 -27.52 10.25
C SER A 313 12.20 -27.99 8.89
N LEU A 314 11.76 -27.06 8.03
CA LEU A 314 11.19 -27.36 6.71
C LEU A 314 12.22 -27.47 5.58
N LYS A 315 13.48 -27.05 5.77
CA LYS A 315 14.52 -26.93 4.72
C LYS A 315 14.79 -28.21 3.91
N SER A 316 14.49 -29.38 4.45
CA SER A 316 14.66 -30.68 3.78
C SER A 316 13.35 -31.42 3.56
N ILE A 317 12.22 -30.82 3.91
CA ILE A 317 10.88 -31.42 3.84
C ILE A 317 10.15 -30.93 2.60
N ILE A 318 10.26 -29.63 2.28
CA ILE A 318 9.55 -29.01 1.16
C ILE A 318 10.51 -28.38 0.15
N PRO A 319 10.09 -28.18 -1.12
CA PRO A 319 10.92 -27.54 -2.13
C PRO A 319 11.37 -26.13 -1.71
N GLU A 320 12.62 -25.78 -2.02
CA GLU A 320 13.22 -24.49 -1.64
C GLU A 320 12.37 -23.29 -2.10
N LYS A 321 11.82 -23.35 -3.32
CA LYS A 321 10.95 -22.30 -3.86
C LYS A 321 9.68 -22.11 -3.02
N GLU A 322 9.08 -23.19 -2.54
CA GLU A 322 7.89 -23.15 -1.69
C GLU A 322 8.24 -22.62 -0.30
N LEU A 323 9.39 -23.03 0.24
CA LEU A 323 9.89 -22.53 1.53
C LEU A 323 10.14 -21.02 1.49
N VAL A 324 10.77 -20.51 0.43
CA VAL A 324 11.03 -19.07 0.26
C VAL A 324 9.71 -18.29 0.17
N GLN A 325 8.74 -18.80 -0.59
CA GLN A 325 7.43 -18.16 -0.71
C GLN A 325 6.68 -18.16 0.63
N PHE A 326 6.61 -19.31 1.30
CA PHE A 326 5.97 -19.42 2.60
C PHE A 326 6.65 -18.56 3.67
N SER A 327 7.98 -18.50 3.68
CA SER A 327 8.73 -17.61 4.59
C SER A 327 8.28 -16.15 4.45
N LYS A 328 8.22 -15.64 3.21
CA LYS A 328 7.77 -14.27 2.93
C LYS A 328 6.32 -14.06 3.36
N ASP A 329 5.44 -14.98 3.00
CA ASP A 329 4.00 -14.83 3.28
C ASP A 329 3.70 -14.95 4.78
N ALA A 330 4.32 -15.91 5.47
CA ALA A 330 4.17 -16.09 6.92
C ALA A 330 4.74 -14.89 7.70
N ALA A 331 5.89 -14.36 7.29
CA ALA A 331 6.45 -13.15 7.89
C ALA A 331 5.52 -11.93 7.72
N SER A 332 4.85 -11.81 6.56
CA SER A 332 3.84 -10.77 6.35
C SER A 332 2.61 -11.01 7.21
N GLU A 333 2.06 -12.23 7.22
CA GLU A 333 0.83 -12.58 7.95
C GLU A 333 0.99 -12.48 9.48
N LEU A 334 2.20 -12.74 10.00
CA LEU A 334 2.53 -12.69 11.43
C LEU A 334 3.25 -11.38 11.83
N SER A 335 3.18 -10.34 10.99
CA SER A 335 3.77 -9.05 11.32
C SER A 335 2.91 -8.26 12.31
N LEU A 336 3.57 -7.32 13.00
CA LEU A 336 2.91 -6.36 13.87
C LEU A 336 2.06 -5.40 13.03
N ILE A 337 0.91 -4.99 13.56
CA ILE A 337 0.09 -3.95 12.96
C ILE A 337 0.61 -2.58 13.40
N THR A 338 0.78 -1.67 12.44
CA THR A 338 1.33 -0.31 12.64
C THR A 338 0.28 0.78 12.63
#